data_AF-A0A1V6CIU7-F1
#
_entry.id   AF-A0A1V6CIU7-F1
#
_cell.length_a   1.000
_cell.length_b   1.000
_cell.length_c   1.000
_cell.angle_alpha   90.00
_cell.angle_beta   90.00
_cell.angle_gamma   90.00
#
_symmetry.space_group_name_H-M   'P 1'
#
loop_
_entity.id
_entity.type
_entity.pdbx_description
1 polymer ?
#
loop_
_entity_poly.entity_id
_entity_poly.type
_entity_poly.pdbx_seq_one_letter_code
_entity_poly.pdbx_strand_id
1 'polypeptide(L)' 'MVNIIITILIILIVSIFSVQNSAPVAITFLVWQFQASLAIVIFLCVLSGVIIGVALAFLYRIKRQRQARLKNSE' A
#
# COMPACT_ATOMS: atom_id res chain seq x y z
N MET A 1 -17.85 -3.85 20.21
CA MET A 1 -16.78 -4.17 21.18
C MET A 1 -15.64 -4.98 20.55
N VAL A 2 -15.92 -6.14 19.93
CA VAL A 2 -14.89 -6.99 19.30
C VAL A 2 -14.03 -6.25 18.26
N ASN A 3 -14.62 -5.41 17.41
CA ASN A 3 -13.87 -4.63 16.41
C ASN A 3 -12.83 -3.69 17.03
N ILE A 4 -13.12 -3.10 18.20
CA ILE A 4 -12.19 -2.22 18.91
C ILE A 4 -11.02 -3.03 19.45
N ILE A 5 -11.31 -4.20 20.04
CA ILE A 5 -10.28 -5.11 20.56
C ILE A 5 -9.34 -5.54 19.42
N ILE A 6 -9.90 -5.95 18.27
CA ILE A 6 -9.11 -6.33 17.08
C ILE A 6 -8.26 -5.15 16.60
N THR A 7 -8.83 -3.94 16.55
CA THR A 7 -8.10 -2.74 16.11
C THR A 7 -6.92 -2.44 17.03
N ILE A 8 -7.12 -2.51 18.35
CA ILE A 8 -6.06 -2.32 19.34
C ILE A 8 -4.96 -3.38 19.18
N LEU A 9 -5.33 -4.65 18.99
CA LEU A 9 -4.35 -5.72 18.77
C LEU A 9 -3.53 -5.48 17.50
N ILE A 10 -4.15 -5.05 16.41
CA ILE A 10 -3.45 -4.71 15.17
C ILE A 10 -2.49 -3.54 15.41
N ILE A 11 -2.94 -2.46 16.05
CA ILE A 11 -2.10 -1.30 16.37
C ILE A 11 -0.90 -1.72 17.22
N LEU A 12 -1.10 -2.60 18.20
CA LEU A 12 -0.04 -3.10 19.06
C LEU A 12 1.01 -3.89 18.24
N ILE A 13 0.57 -4.80 17.37
CA ILE A 13 1.46 -5.58 16.49
C ILE A 13 2.27 -4.66 15.58
N VAL A 14 1.62 -3.68 14.94
CA VAL A 14 2.29 -2.71 14.05
C VAL A 14 3.30 -1.87 14.81
N SER A 15 2.95 -1.43 16.03
CA SER A 15 3.85 -0.64 16.88
C SER A 15 5.09 -1.43 17.30
N ILE A 16 4.90 -2.68 17.73
CA ILE A 16 6.01 -3.58 18.09
C ILE A 16 6.93 -3.80 16.89
N PHE A 17 6.35 -4.10 15.72
CA PHE A 17 7.10 -4.26 14.47
C PHE A 17 7.92 -3.00 14.13
N SER A 18 7.32 -1.81 14.30
CA SER A 18 7.99 -0.54 14.03
C SER A 18 9.17 -0.28 14.97
N VAL A 19 8.99 -0.51 16.28
CA VAL A 19 10.06 -0.32 17.27
C VAL A 19 11.21 -1.31 17.07
N GLN A 20 10.89 -2.58 16.82
CA GLN A 20 11.91 -3.62 16.58
C GLN A 20 12.71 -3.39 15.30
N ASN A 21 12.09 -2.77 14.28
CA ASN A 21 12.71 -2.48 13.00
C ASN A 21 13.03 -0.98 12.84
N SER A 22 13.33 -0.29 13.95
CA SER A 22 13.60 1.15 13.99
C SER A 22 15.02 1.53 13.56
N ALA A 23 15.92 0.55 13.44
CA ALA A 23 17.29 0.76 12.99
C ALA A 23 17.31 1.51 11.63
N PRO A 24 18.09 2.60 11.51
CA PRO A 24 18.14 3.38 10.29
C PRO A 24 18.85 2.59 9.19
N VAL A 25 18.20 2.48 8.04
CA VAL A 25 18.72 1.88 6.82
C VAL A 25 18.92 3.00 5.79
N ALA A 26 20.12 3.07 5.22
CA ALA A 26 20.41 3.98 4.13
C ALA A 26 19.81 3.45 2.83
N ILE A 27 19.05 4.29 2.14
CA ILE A 27 18.40 3.97 0.88
C ILE A 27 19.00 4.88 -0.16
N THR A 28 19.60 4.28 -1.18
CA THR A 28 20.14 4.98 -2.33
C THR A 28 19.29 4.60 -3.54
N PHE A 29 18.65 5.59 -4.17
CA PHE A 29 17.83 5.39 -5.35
C PHE A 29 18.15 6.45 -6.41
N LEU A 30 18.73 6.01 -7.53
CA LEU A 30 19.26 6.88 -8.58
C LEU A 30 20.21 7.95 -8.00
N VAL A 31 19.77 9.20 -7.92
CA VAL A 31 20.54 10.34 -7.36
C VAL A 31 20.11 10.73 -5.93
N TRP A 32 19.12 10.04 -5.37
CA TRP A 32 18.56 10.34 -4.05
C TRP A 32 19.15 9.40 -3.02
N GLN A 33 19.50 9.95 -1.86
CA GLN A 33 19.90 9.19 -0.70
C GLN A 33 19.17 9.72 0.53
N PHE A 34 18.61 8.81 1.33
CA PHE A 34 17.97 9.15 2.59
C PHE A 34 18.06 7.98 3.56
N GLN A 35 17.84 8.25 4.84
CA GLN A 35 17.81 7.22 5.87
C GLN A 35 16.39 7.07 6.39
N ALA A 36 15.93 5.83 6.50
CA ALA A 36 14.63 5.51 7.03
C ALA A 36 14.69 4.16 7.77
N SER A 37 13.76 3.91 8.68
CA SER A 37 13.68 2.62 9.35
C SER A 37 13.20 1.53 8.37
N LEU A 38 13.63 0.29 8.56
CA LEU A 38 13.19 -0.81 7.69
C LEU A 38 11.65 -0.93 7.66
N ALA A 39 11.00 -0.70 8.80
CA ALA A 39 9.54 -0.73 8.91
C ALA A 39 8.84 0.26 7.97
N ILE A 40 9.27 1.54 7.95
CA ILE A 40 8.60 2.55 7.12
C ILE A 40 8.84 2.28 5.62
N VAL A 41 10.01 1.75 5.27
CA VAL A 41 10.32 1.36 3.88
C VAL A 41 9.39 0.27 3.40
N ILE A 42 9.26 -0.82 4.16
CA ILE A 42 8.36 -1.93 3.83
C ILE A 42 6.92 -1.42 3.75
N PHE A 43 6.49 -0.60 4.72
CA PHE A 43 5.16 -0.03 4.73
C PHE A 43 4.87 0.79 3.46
N LEU A 44 5.78 1.70 3.08
CA LEU A 44 5.62 2.54 1.89
C LEU A 44 5.64 1.72 0.59
N CYS A 45 6.47 0.68 0.50
CA CYS A 45 6.49 -0.23 -0.64
C CYS A 45 5.14 -0.94 -0.81
N VAL A 46 4.61 -1.53 0.27
CA VAL A 46 3.30 -2.21 0.25
C VAL A 46 2.19 -1.22 -0.07
N LEU A 47 2.17 -0.06 0.58
CA LEU A 47 1.17 0.98 0.36
C LEU A 47 1.16 1.45 -1.09
N SER A 48 2.35 1.70 -1.67
CA SER A 48 2.49 2.11 -3.07
C SER A 48 1.98 1.01 -4.01
N GLY A 49 2.34 -0.25 -3.76
CA GLY A 49 1.84 -1.40 -4.53
C GLY A 49 0.31 -1.52 -4.51
N VAL A 50 -0.30 -1.35 -3.33
CA VAL A 50 -1.77 -1.36 -3.17
C VAL A 50 -2.41 -0.21 -3.95
N ILE A 51 -1.89 1.01 -3.83
CA ILE A 51 -2.41 2.19 -4.55
C ILE A 51 -2.34 1.95 -6.07
N ILE A 52 -1.20 1.48 -6.58
CA ILE A 52 -1.02 1.17 -8.00
C ILE A 52 -1.99 0.07 -8.43
N GLY A 53 -2.09 -1.01 -7.67
CA GLY A 53 -2.99 -2.13 -7.97
C GLY A 53 -4.45 -1.71 -8.03
N VAL A 54 -4.92 -0.91 -7.07
CA VAL A 54 -6.28 -0.38 -7.04
C VAL A 54 -6.52 0.57 -8.22
N ALA A 55 -5.58 1.45 -8.52
CA ALA A 55 -5.69 2.37 -9.66
C ALA A 55 -5.79 1.61 -10.98
N LEU A 56 -4.95 0.60 -11.19
CA LEU A 56 -5.01 -0.27 -12.38
C LEU A 56 -6.35 -0.99 -12.47
N ALA A 57 -6.78 -1.66 -11.39
CA ALA A 57 -8.05 -2.38 -11.36
C ALA A 57 -9.24 -1.46 -11.70
N PHE A 58 -9.23 -0.23 -11.19
CA PHE A 58 -10.25 0.77 -11.50
C PHE A 58 -10.25 1.17 -12.98
N LEU A 59 -9.08 1.44 -13.57
CA LEU A 59 -8.94 1.75 -15.00
C LEU A 59 -9.40 0.60 -15.90
N TYR A 60 -9.06 -0.64 -15.55
CA TYR A 60 -9.52 -1.83 -16.26
C TYR A 60 -11.05 -1.96 -16.22
N ARG A 61 -11.67 -1.70 -15.06
CA ARG A 61 -13.13 -1.73 -14.91
C ARG A 61 -13.82 -0.68 -15.79
N ILE A 62 -13.29 0.54 -15.84
CA ILE A 62 -13.82 1.61 -16.72
C ILE A 62 -13.73 1.21 -18.19
N LYS A 63 -12.56 0.71 -18.64
CA LYS A 63 -12.38 0.27 -20.04
C LYS A 63 -13.36 -0.83 -20.42
N ARG A 64 -13.53 -1.83 -19.55
CA ARG A 64 -14.48 -2.94 -19.78
C ARG A 64 -15.92 -2.47 -19.86
N GLN A 65 -16.33 -1.53 -18.99
CA GLN A 65 -17.68 -0.96 -19.04
C GLN A 65 -17.93 -0.16 -20.33
N ARG A 66 -16.94 0.59 -20.81
CA ARG A 66 -17.05 1.32 -22.09
C ARG A 66 -17.23 0.36 -23.27
N GLN A 67 -16.43 -0.70 -23.33
CA GLN A 67 -16.54 -1.71 -24.40
C GLN A 67 -17.90 -2.44 -24.39
N ALA A 68 -18.42 -2.78 -23.20
CA ALA A 68 -19.73 -3.40 -23.08
C ALA A 68 -20.87 -2.47 -23.54
N ARG A 69 -20.75 -1.15 -23.32
CA ARG A 69 -21.75 -0.17 -23.79
C ARG A 69 -21.73 0.01 -25.30
N LEU A 70 -20.54 0.05 -25.90
CA LEU A 70 -20.40 0.17 -27.36
C LEU A 70 -21.02 -1.03 -28.08
N LYS A 71 -20.76 -2.25 -27.59
CA LYS A 71 -21.32 -3.49 -28.18
C LYS A 71 -22.85 -3.59 -28.10
N ASN A 72 -23.49 -2.94 -27.13
CA ASN A 72 -24.96 -2.93 -27.00
C ASN A 72 -25.64 -1.84 -27.84
N SER A 73 -24.86 -0.96 -28.48
CA SER A 73 -25.37 0.13 -29.33
C SER A 73 -25.23 -0.19 -30.83
N GLU A 74 -24.63 -1.34 -31.17
CA GLU A 74 -24.60 -1.96 -32.51
C GLU A 74 -25.73 -3.00 -32.61
#